data_AF-A0A4Y2F5X4-F1
#
_entry.id   AF-A0A4Y2F5X4-F1
#
_cell.length_a   1.000
_cell.length_b   1.000
_cell.length_c   1.000
_cell.angle_alpha   90.00
_cell.angle_beta   90.00
_cell.angle_gamma   90.00
#
_symmetry.space_group_name_H-M   'P 1'
#
loop_
_entity.id
_entity.type
_entity.pdbx_description
1 polymer ?
#
loop_
_entity_poly.entity_id
_entity_poly.type
_entity_poly.pdbx_seq_one_letter_code
_entity_poly.pdbx_strand_id
1 'polypeptide(L)'
;MYDPPYLLKSVRNNLKNNGIYYEDTSIGKTPRTVFANWKHIEELYDMDSKDVLSHSVAAALNLYVAAQRNESNAIDTAGFLKKMDKLFDTFNSRTLKHQKKELCAVTKNSCHVEIWKEMIVWIKT
;
A
#
# COMPACT_ATOMS: atom_id res chain seq x y z
N MET A 1 17.18 -7.98 -15.53
CA MET A 1 16.03 -8.21 -14.63
C MET A 1 16.35 -7.47 -13.34
N TYR A 2 15.55 -6.48 -12.94
CA TYR A 2 15.78 -5.78 -11.67
C TYR A 2 15.39 -6.68 -10.50
N ASP A 3 16.18 -6.66 -9.43
CA ASP A 3 15.95 -7.45 -8.22
C ASP A 3 14.86 -6.75 -7.35
N PRO A 4 13.77 -7.44 -6.97
CA PRO A 4 12.64 -6.86 -6.23
C PRO A 4 13.02 -6.01 -4.99
N PRO A 5 14.01 -6.38 -4.16
CA PRO A 5 14.48 -5.56 -3.04
C PRO A 5 14.98 -4.17 -3.44
N TYR A 6 15.70 -4.04 -4.56
CA TYR A 6 16.22 -2.75 -5.02
C TYR A 6 15.10 -1.85 -5.55
N LEU A 7 14.08 -2.44 -6.17
CA LEU A 7 12.88 -1.72 -6.58
C LEU A 7 12.14 -1.17 -5.35
N LEU A 8 11.96 -1.99 -4.31
CA LEU A 8 11.36 -1.54 -3.05
C LEU A 8 12.16 -0.42 -2.39
N LYS A 9 13.50 -0.54 -2.40
CA LYS A 9 14.38 0.51 -1.86
C LYS A 9 14.19 1.83 -2.60
N SER A 10 14.08 1.78 -3.93
CA SER A 10 13.82 2.96 -4.76
C SER A 10 12.45 3.58 -4.47
N VAL A 11 11.38 2.77 -4.46
CA VAL A 11 10.02 3.23 -4.17
C VAL A 11 9.93 3.86 -2.78
N ARG A 12 10.49 3.21 -1.76
CA ARG A 12 10.57 3.75 -0.40
C ARG A 12 11.31 5.09 -0.35
N ASN A 13 12.46 5.19 -1.03
CA ASN A 13 13.22 6.44 -1.05
C ASN A 13 12.44 7.57 -1.73
N ASN A 14 11.70 7.27 -2.80
CA ASN A 14 10.87 8.26 -3.47
C ASN A 14 9.70 8.71 -2.57
N LEU A 15 9.00 7.75 -1.95
CA LEU A 15 7.92 8.04 -1.00
C LEU A 15 8.43 8.91 0.16
N LYS A 16 9.60 8.60 0.71
CA LYS A 16 10.22 9.34 1.82
C LYS A 16 10.61 10.77 1.47
N ASN A 17 11.18 10.98 0.28
CA ASN A 17 11.76 12.28 -0.08
C ASN A 17 10.76 13.21 -0.80
N ASN A 18 9.81 12.66 -1.56
CA ASN A 18 8.97 13.44 -2.49
C ASN A 18 7.47 13.12 -2.40
N GLY A 19 7.07 12.03 -1.74
CA GLY A 19 5.73 11.46 -1.92
C GLY A 19 5.53 10.88 -3.32
N ILE A 20 4.36 10.27 -3.56
CA ILE A 20 4.04 9.62 -4.84
C ILE A 20 2.60 9.96 -5.25
N TYR A 21 2.44 10.51 -6.45
CA TYR A 21 1.14 10.58 -7.11
C TYR A 21 0.85 9.27 -7.82
N TYR A 22 -0.38 8.79 -7.73
CA TYR A 22 -0.82 7.60 -8.46
C TYR A 22 -2.30 7.68 -8.82
N GLU A 23 -2.74 6.85 -9.75
CA GLU A 23 -4.16 6.73 -10.09
C GLU A 23 -4.86 5.67 -9.25
N ASP A 24 -5.98 6.07 -8.65
CA ASP A 24 -6.87 5.18 -7.92
C ASP A 24 -8.21 5.01 -8.64
N THR A 25 -8.50 3.77 -9.00
CA THR A 25 -9.73 3.34 -9.68
C THR A 25 -10.67 2.58 -8.73
N SER A 26 -10.33 2.50 -7.44
CA SER A 26 -11.13 1.73 -6.47
C SER A 26 -12.46 2.41 -6.08
N ILE A 27 -12.60 3.71 -6.32
CA ILE A 27 -13.81 4.49 -6.02
C ILE A 27 -14.32 5.14 -7.32
N GLY A 28 -15.41 4.59 -7.87
CA GLY A 28 -16.08 5.12 -9.06
C GLY A 28 -15.54 4.58 -10.40
N LYS A 29 -16.15 5.00 -11.52
CA LYS A 29 -15.75 4.60 -12.88
C LYS A 29 -14.61 5.44 -13.46
N THR A 30 -14.33 6.60 -12.86
CA THR A 30 -13.31 7.54 -13.32
C THR A 30 -12.07 7.44 -12.42
N PRO A 31 -10.85 7.30 -12.98
CA PRO A 31 -9.62 7.33 -12.18
C PRO A 31 -9.52 8.64 -11.42
N ARG A 32 -9.17 8.58 -10.14
CA ARG A 32 -8.78 9.77 -9.35
C ARG A 32 -7.27 9.81 -9.18
N THR A 33 -6.66 10.97 -9.40
CA THR A 33 -5.27 11.21 -9.01
C THR A 33 -5.22 11.42 -7.51
N VAL A 34 -4.37 10.66 -6.84
CA VAL A 34 -4.24 10.63 -5.38
C VAL A 34 -2.78 10.71 -4.96
N PHE A 35 -2.54 11.11 -3.71
CA PHE A 35 -1.19 11.38 -3.21
C PHE A 35 -0.85 10.55 -1.98
N ALA A 36 0.22 9.75 -2.09
CA ALA A 36 0.81 9.02 -0.98
C ALA A 36 1.97 9.81 -0.36
N ASN A 37 1.92 10.01 0.96
CA ASN A 37 2.90 10.80 1.70
C ASN A 37 3.50 10.00 2.85
N TRP A 38 4.82 10.02 2.95
CA TRP A 38 5.57 9.39 4.04
C TRP A 38 5.19 9.90 5.43
N LYS A 39 4.78 11.18 5.54
CA LYS A 39 4.38 11.80 6.81
C LYS A 39 3.26 11.03 7.52
N HIS A 40 2.29 10.48 6.79
CA HIS A 40 1.23 9.69 7.39
C HIS A 40 1.74 8.40 8.05
N ILE A 41 2.82 7.82 7.51
CA ILE A 41 3.45 6.61 8.06
C ILE A 41 4.20 6.95 9.34
N GLU A 42 4.91 8.07 9.35
CA GLU A 42 5.60 8.58 10.56
C GLU A 42 4.60 8.91 11.66
N GLU A 43 3.51 9.61 11.34
CA GLU A 43 2.46 9.94 12.30
C GLU A 43 1.80 8.67 12.88
N LEU A 44 1.51 7.68 12.04
CA LEU A 44 0.96 6.40 12.50
C LEU A 44 1.91 5.67 13.45
N TYR A 45 3.20 5.61 13.13
CA TYR A 45 4.23 5.01 13.99
C TYR A 45 4.36 5.76 15.32
N ASP A 46 4.32 7.09 15.28
CA ASP A 46 4.37 7.95 16.46
C ASP A 46 3.15 7.77 17.37
N MET A 47 1.98 7.49 16.80
CA MET A 47 0.76 7.18 17.55
C MET A 47 0.81 5.78 18.17
N ASP A 48 1.26 4.79 17.41
CA ASP A 48 1.40 3.40 17.86
C ASP A 48 2.43 3.27 18.99
N SER A 49 3.62 3.87 18.81
CA SER A 49 4.70 3.87 19.81
C SER A 49 4.34 4.57 21.12
N LYS A 50 3.30 5.41 21.14
CA LYS A 50 2.76 6.07 22.33
C LYS A 50 1.60 5.28 22.97
N ASP A 51 1.39 4.02 22.56
CA ASP A 51 0.29 3.14 22.99
C ASP A 51 -1.11 3.73 22.76
N VAL A 52 -1.24 4.77 21.93
CA VAL A 52 -2.54 5.40 21.64
C VAL A 52 -3.48 4.43 20.91
N LEU A 53 -2.90 3.46 20.19
CA LEU A 53 -3.63 2.42 19.47
C LEU A 53 -4.01 1.20 20.35
N SER A 54 -3.43 1.06 21.55
CA SER A 54 -3.71 -0.05 22.48
C SER A 54 -5.11 0.04 23.11
N HIS A 55 -5.70 1.24 23.15
CA HIS A 55 -7.08 1.49 23.56
C HIS A 55 -7.96 1.74 22.33
N SER A 56 -8.48 0.67 21.71
CA SER A 56 -9.13 0.64 20.39
C SER A 56 -10.18 1.74 20.10
N VAL A 57 -10.89 2.25 21.11
CA VAL A 57 -11.87 3.35 20.95
C VAL A 57 -11.19 4.72 20.89
N ALA A 58 -10.20 4.97 21.75
CA ALA A 58 -9.41 6.20 21.72
C ALA A 58 -8.53 6.27 20.47
N ALA A 59 -8.01 5.12 20.03
CA ALA A 59 -7.29 4.92 18.79
C ALA A 59 -8.13 5.36 17.56
N ALA A 60 -9.34 4.82 17.46
CA ALA A 60 -10.27 5.16 16.38
C ALA A 60 -10.68 6.64 16.42
N LEU A 61 -10.87 7.20 17.63
CA LEU A 61 -11.23 8.61 17.81
C LEU A 61 -10.08 9.56 17.45
N ASN A 62 -8.84 9.22 17.83
CA ASN A 62 -7.66 10.01 17.48
C ASN A 62 -7.33 9.92 15.99
N LEU A 63 -7.49 8.74 15.37
CA LEU A 63 -7.39 8.58 13.91
C LEU A 63 -8.47 9.43 13.21
N TYR A 64 -9.69 9.43 13.72
CA TYR A 64 -10.80 10.22 13.17
C TYR A 64 -10.55 11.73 13.30
N VAL A 65 -10.06 12.20 14.44
CA VAL A 65 -9.71 13.61 14.67
C VAL A 65 -8.49 14.03 13.84
N ALA A 66 -7.50 13.15 13.65
CA ALA A 66 -6.36 13.40 12.75
C ALA A 66 -6.80 13.44 11.28
N ALA A 67 -7.65 12.51 10.85
CA ALA A 67 -8.22 12.47 9.51
C ALA A 67 -9.12 13.70 9.21
N GLN A 68 -9.89 14.18 10.19
CA GLN A 68 -10.67 15.41 10.08
C GLN A 68 -9.80 16.68 10.06
N ARG A 69 -8.57 16.62 10.58
CA ARG A 69 -7.69 17.80 10.68
C ARG A 69 -6.95 18.17 9.40
N ASN A 70 -6.83 17.29 8.38
CA ASN A 70 -6.71 17.71 6.96
C ASN A 70 -6.40 16.66 5.86
N GLU A 71 -6.17 15.36 6.06
CA GLU A 71 -5.59 14.57 4.94
C GLU A 71 -6.49 13.44 4.43
N SER A 72 -7.31 13.77 3.41
CA SER A 72 -7.84 12.78 2.43
C SER A 72 -6.74 11.85 1.90
N ASN A 73 -5.51 12.36 1.87
CA ASN A 73 -4.30 11.68 1.41
C ASN A 73 -3.82 10.55 2.35
N ALA A 74 -4.29 10.48 3.61
CA ALA A 74 -3.92 9.40 4.52
C ALA A 74 -4.54 8.06 4.06
N ILE A 75 -5.80 8.11 3.64
CA ILE A 75 -6.50 6.97 3.02
C ILE A 75 -5.79 6.57 1.72
N ASP A 76 -5.34 7.56 0.95
CA ASP A 76 -4.59 7.32 -0.30
C ASP A 76 -3.24 6.67 -0.02
N THR A 77 -2.53 7.09 1.03
CA THR A 77 -1.27 6.46 1.44
C THR A 77 -1.50 5.01 1.87
N ALA A 78 -2.55 4.73 2.64
CA ALA A 78 -2.91 3.36 2.99
C ALA A 78 -3.28 2.52 1.75
N GLY A 79 -3.99 3.11 0.79
CA GLY A 79 -4.32 2.48 -0.49
C GLY A 79 -3.09 2.13 -1.32
N PHE A 80 -2.14 3.06 -1.43
CA PHE A 80 -0.84 2.85 -2.07
C PHE A 80 -0.06 1.69 -1.43
N LEU A 81 0.09 1.72 -0.10
CA LEU A 81 0.82 0.69 0.64
C LEU A 81 0.19 -0.69 0.46
N LYS A 82 -1.15 -0.79 0.47
CA LYS A 82 -1.86 -2.05 0.25
C LYS A 82 -1.65 -2.60 -1.16
N LYS A 83 -1.64 -1.75 -2.20
CA LYS A 83 -1.34 -2.18 -3.58
C LYS A 83 0.10 -2.66 -3.70
N MET A 84 1.05 -1.94 -3.10
CA MET A 84 2.47 -2.32 -3.08
C MET A 84 2.72 -3.63 -2.33
N ASP A 85 2.10 -3.85 -1.16
CA ASP A 85 2.17 -5.10 -0.40
C ASP A 85 1.66 -6.29 -1.23
N LYS A 86 0.47 -6.13 -1.83
CA LYS A 86 -0.12 -7.15 -2.70
C LYS A 86 0.79 -7.48 -3.88
N LEU A 87 1.36 -6.47 -4.53
CA LEU A 87 2.32 -6.66 -5.63
C LEU A 87 3.57 -7.41 -5.15
N PHE A 88 4.14 -7.02 -4.01
CA PHE A 88 5.35 -7.64 -3.50
C PHE A 88 5.15 -9.11 -3.14
N ASP A 89 4.02 -9.44 -2.51
CA ASP A 89 3.70 -10.82 -2.17
C ASP A 89 3.71 -11.73 -3.39
N THR A 90 3.20 -11.25 -4.54
CA THR A 90 3.22 -12.01 -5.80
C THR A 90 4.63 -12.32 -6.32
N PHE A 91 5.66 -11.61 -5.86
CA PHE A 91 7.06 -11.85 -6.21
C PHE A 91 7.87 -12.51 -5.09
N ASN A 92 7.33 -12.60 -3.87
CA ASN A 92 8.03 -13.09 -2.68
C ASN A 92 7.47 -14.43 -2.17
N SER A 93 6.83 -15.21 -3.05
CA SER A 93 6.42 -16.59 -2.74
C SER A 93 7.64 -17.45 -2.38
N ARG A 94 7.56 -18.13 -1.23
CA ARG A 94 8.58 -19.08 -0.75
C ARG A 94 8.09 -20.53 -0.72
N THR A 95 6.80 -20.76 -0.99
CA THR A 95 6.16 -22.07 -0.81
C THR A 95 5.19 -22.36 -1.94
N LEU A 96 4.96 -23.65 -2.24
CA LEU A 96 4.01 -24.06 -3.27
C LEU A 96 2.55 -23.69 -2.92
N LYS A 97 2.23 -23.70 -1.63
CA LYS A 97 0.89 -23.42 -1.11
C LYS A 97 1.00 -22.57 0.14
N HIS A 98 0.20 -21.51 0.20
CA HIS A 98 0.10 -20.59 1.31
C HIS A 98 -1.39 -20.19 1.49
N GLN A 99 -1.77 -19.76 2.69
CA GLN A 99 -3.15 -19.33 2.96
C GLN A 99 -3.51 -18.06 2.17
N LYS A 100 -2.58 -17.09 2.13
CA LYS A 100 -2.62 -15.93 1.24
C LYS A 100 -2.16 -16.36 -0.16
N LYS A 101 -3.04 -16.29 -1.15
CA LYS A 101 -2.82 -16.86 -2.49
C LYS A 101 -1.72 -16.13 -3.27
N GLU A 102 -1.54 -14.85 -2.97
CA GLU A 102 -0.49 -14.00 -3.51
C GLU A 102 0.92 -14.47 -3.13
N LEU A 103 1.05 -15.24 -2.04
CA LEU A 103 2.32 -15.81 -1.56
C LEU A 103 2.55 -17.27 -2.02
N CYS A 104 1.68 -17.80 -2.87
CA CYS A 104 1.83 -19.13 -3.45
C CYS A 104 2.75 -19.10 -4.68
N ALA A 105 3.32 -20.26 -5.04
CA ALA A 105 4.04 -20.39 -6.29
C ALA A 105 3.14 -20.05 -7.50
N VAL A 106 3.74 -19.39 -8.49
CA VAL A 106 3.07 -19.05 -9.75
C VAL A 106 2.79 -20.34 -10.52
N THR A 107 1.51 -20.57 -10.82
CA THR A 107 1.04 -21.70 -11.64
C THR A 107 0.07 -21.21 -12.72
N LYS A 108 -0.22 -22.06 -13.70
CA LYS A 108 -1.14 -21.75 -14.82
C LYS A 108 -2.52 -21.24 -14.36
N ASN A 109 -2.98 -21.67 -13.18
CA ASN A 109 -4.32 -21.36 -12.64
C ASN A 109 -4.25 -20.47 -11.39
N SER A 110 -3.10 -19.84 -11.13
CA SER A 110 -2.91 -18.97 -9.97
C SER A 110 -3.41 -17.55 -10.24
N CYS A 111 -3.75 -16.81 -9.19
CA CYS A 111 -4.30 -15.44 -9.30
C CYS A 111 -3.28 -14.40 -9.78
N HIS A 112 -2.00 -14.77 -9.95
CA HIS A 112 -0.91 -13.83 -10.22
C HIS A 112 -1.09 -13.09 -11.54
N VAL A 113 -1.55 -13.77 -12.60
CA VAL A 113 -1.67 -13.18 -13.94
C VAL A 113 -2.70 -12.05 -13.93
N GLU A 114 -3.85 -12.25 -13.29
CA GLU A 114 -4.89 -11.24 -13.15
C GLU A 114 -4.42 -10.05 -12.31
N ILE A 115 -3.72 -10.33 -11.19
CA ILE A 115 -3.13 -9.29 -10.34
C ILE A 115 -2.09 -8.48 -11.13
N TRP A 116 -1.22 -9.12 -11.90
CA TRP A 116 -0.20 -8.41 -12.69
C TRP A 116 -0.81 -7.58 -13.82
N LYS A 117 -1.91 -8.02 -14.44
CA LYS A 117 -2.65 -7.20 -15.41
C LYS A 117 -3.19 -5.93 -14.76
N GLU A 118 -3.79 -6.04 -13.56
CA GLU A 118 -4.25 -4.89 -12.77
C GLU A 118 -3.09 -3.95 -12.42
N MET A 119 -1.98 -4.51 -11.93
CA MET A 119 -0.82 -3.75 -11.47
C MET A 119 -0.05 -3.08 -12.61
N ILE A 120 0.01 -3.70 -13.79
CA ILE A 120 0.63 -3.08 -14.98
C ILE A 120 -0.13 -1.83 -15.39
N VAL A 121 -1.47 -1.85 -15.36
CA VAL A 121 -2.28 -0.67 -15.66
C VAL A 121 -1.99 0.44 -14.65
N TRP A 122 -1.93 0.08 -13.37
CA TRP A 122 -1.65 1.00 -12.26
C TRP A 122 -0.23 1.60 -12.28
N ILE A 123 0.79 0.84 -12.72
CA ILE A 123 2.19 1.32 -12.76
C ILE A 123 2.45 2.18 -14.00
N LYS A 124 1.72 1.95 -15.10
CA LYS A 124 1.90 2.66 -16.38
C LYS A 124 1.13 3.98 -16.46
N THR A 125 0.29 4.27 -15.48
CA THR A 125 -0.45 5.52 -15.36
C THR A 125 0.44 6.59 -14.76
#